data_AF-A0A524KCX2-F1
#
_entry.id   AF-A0A524KCX2-F1
#
_cell.length_a   1.000
_cell.length_b   1.000
_cell.length_c   1.000
_cell.angle_alpha   90.00
_cell.angle_beta   90.00
_cell.angle_gamma   90.00
#
_symmetry.space_group_name_H-M   'P 1'
#
loop_
_entity.id
_entity.type
_entity.pdbx_description
1 polymer ?
#
loop_
_entity_poly.entity_id
_entity_poly.type
_entity_poly.pdbx_seq_one_letter_code
_entity_poly.pdbx_strand_id
1 'polypeptide(L)'
;MRHYALAATLFFASQASASDGPSLCANTEQSASVRALYATAPVPPTFMAATRLGMSEAIVASALAGKETVGTSGAGFTEVWASLEGWGSVTVAIIKGGQVFEVHGPVLAGAPSTKSQSFNLQPEGVGLGGHLRPDKIGAIYAIDIVSAQGPVRGVTFLDAAGEGIFGVYLPEGAEPSPEQLKRFEQTRAVISSLARVCN
;
A
#
# COMPACT_ATOMS: atom_id res chain seq x y z
N MET A 1 15.50 -2.45 72.54
CA MET A 1 14.34 -2.68 71.65
C MET A 1 14.45 -1.72 70.48
N ARG A 2 14.79 -2.22 69.28
CA ARG A 2 14.91 -1.41 68.05
C ARG A 2 13.61 -1.55 67.25
N HIS A 3 12.91 -0.45 67.05
CA HIS A 3 11.72 -0.39 66.20
C HIS A 3 12.17 -0.28 64.73
N TYR A 4 11.79 -1.25 63.90
CA TYR A 4 11.92 -1.17 62.45
C TYR A 4 10.58 -0.68 61.88
N ALA A 5 10.58 0.49 61.25
CA ALA A 5 9.45 1.00 60.50
C ALA A 5 9.46 0.37 59.09
N LEU A 6 8.40 -0.35 58.75
CA LEU A 6 8.19 -0.96 57.44
C LEU A 6 7.64 0.11 56.49
N ALA A 7 8.45 0.58 55.53
CA ALA A 7 7.99 1.47 54.47
C ALA A 7 7.31 0.63 53.38
N ALA A 8 6.00 0.81 53.19
CA ALA A 8 5.24 0.17 52.12
C ALA A 8 5.38 1.00 50.84
N THR A 9 6.17 0.51 49.89
CA THR A 9 6.28 1.07 48.54
C THR A 9 5.07 0.63 47.71
N LEU A 10 4.22 1.59 47.36
CA LEU A 10 3.13 1.41 46.40
C LEU A 10 3.72 1.36 44.98
N PHE A 11 3.67 0.18 44.34
CA PHE A 11 3.95 0.04 42.92
C PHE A 11 2.74 0.51 42.11
N PHE A 12 2.87 1.65 41.41
CA PHE A 12 1.97 1.99 40.32
C PHE A 12 2.33 1.14 39.10
N ALA A 13 1.50 0.14 38.80
CA ALA A 13 1.56 -0.57 37.53
C ALA A 13 1.11 0.38 36.40
N SER A 14 2.03 0.82 35.57
CA SER A 14 1.72 1.45 34.29
C SER A 14 1.00 0.41 33.43
N GLN A 15 -0.27 0.65 33.11
CA GLN A 15 -0.97 -0.12 32.09
C GLN A 15 -0.49 0.38 30.73
N ALA A 16 0.45 -0.36 30.12
CA ALA A 16 0.73 -0.21 28.70
C ALA A 16 -0.51 -0.70 27.93
N SER A 17 -1.20 0.24 27.28
CA SER A 17 -2.32 -0.05 26.38
C SER A 17 -1.84 -0.92 25.21
N ALA A 18 -2.53 -2.02 24.96
CA ALA A 18 -2.25 -2.89 23.83
C ALA A 18 -2.66 -2.22 22.51
N SER A 19 -1.67 -1.75 21.73
CA SER A 19 -1.51 -2.01 20.28
C SER A 19 -0.27 -1.26 19.72
N ASP A 20 0.95 -1.67 20.09
CA ASP A 20 2.19 -1.00 19.64
C ASP A 20 2.64 -1.42 18.21
N GLY A 21 1.68 -1.67 17.32
CA GLY A 21 1.95 -1.81 15.88
C GLY A 21 1.88 -0.45 15.18
N PRO A 22 2.68 -0.18 14.13
CA PRO A 22 2.50 1.01 13.31
C PRO A 22 1.07 1.08 12.76
N SER A 23 0.41 2.24 12.86
CA SER A 23 -0.91 2.43 12.28
C SER A 23 -0.82 2.47 10.76
N LEU A 24 -1.69 1.73 10.08
CA LEU A 24 -1.89 1.83 8.63
C LEU A 24 -2.80 3.00 8.24
N CYS A 25 -3.45 3.63 9.21
CA CYS A 25 -4.48 4.65 9.01
C CYS A 25 -4.04 6.00 9.56
N ALA A 26 -4.13 7.04 8.74
CA ALA A 26 -3.84 8.40 9.13
C ALA A 26 -4.80 8.89 10.23
N ASN A 27 -4.24 9.57 11.23
CA ASN A 27 -5.04 10.36 12.16
C ASN A 27 -5.41 11.72 11.54
N THR A 28 -6.11 12.57 12.31
CA THR A 28 -6.59 13.88 11.84
C THR A 28 -5.45 14.82 11.43
N GLU A 29 -4.38 14.88 12.23
CA GLU A 29 -3.24 15.77 11.97
C GLU A 29 -2.46 15.32 10.73
N GLN A 30 -2.16 14.02 10.65
CA GLN A 30 -1.51 13.42 9.48
C GLN A 30 -2.34 13.65 8.21
N SER A 31 -3.66 13.47 8.30
CA SER A 31 -4.56 13.73 7.19
C SER A 31 -4.51 15.19 6.72
N ALA A 32 -4.44 16.14 7.64
CA ALA A 32 -4.33 17.55 7.32
C ALA A 32 -2.99 17.86 6.62
N SER A 33 -1.87 17.33 7.12
CA SER A 33 -0.54 17.52 6.50
C SER A 33 -0.46 16.92 5.09
N VAL A 34 -0.99 15.71 4.91
CA VAL A 34 -1.02 15.05 3.59
C VAL A 34 -1.91 15.83 2.63
N ARG A 35 -3.14 16.19 3.02
CA ARG A 35 -4.05 16.94 2.13
C ARG A 35 -3.51 18.32 1.78
N ALA A 36 -2.78 18.97 2.69
CA ALA A 36 -2.10 20.24 2.37
C ALA A 36 -1.02 20.05 1.29
N LEU A 37 -0.25 18.96 1.34
CA LEU A 37 0.72 18.62 0.30
C LEU A 37 0.06 18.28 -1.05
N TYR A 38 -1.14 17.68 -1.01
CA TYR A 38 -1.89 17.26 -2.21
C TYR A 38 -2.93 18.26 -2.70
N ALA A 39 -3.00 19.47 -2.12
CA ALA A 39 -4.05 20.45 -2.41
C ALA A 39 -4.04 20.96 -3.87
N THR A 40 -2.86 21.00 -4.50
CA THR A 40 -2.69 21.50 -5.88
C THR A 40 -1.72 20.62 -6.64
N ALA A 41 -2.17 20.05 -7.77
CA ALA A 41 -1.31 19.31 -8.69
C ALA A 41 -0.29 20.24 -9.40
N PRO A 42 0.90 19.74 -9.78
CA PRO A 42 1.34 18.34 -9.63
C PRO A 42 1.77 17.99 -8.20
N VAL A 43 1.51 16.74 -7.80
CA VAL A 43 1.81 16.20 -6.46
C VAL A 43 2.88 15.10 -6.53
N PRO A 44 3.69 14.88 -5.48
CA PRO A 44 4.59 13.73 -5.45
C PRO A 44 3.82 12.39 -5.47
N PRO A 45 4.40 11.32 -6.03
CA PRO A 45 3.94 9.95 -5.77
C PRO A 45 3.89 9.64 -4.27
N THR A 46 3.00 8.73 -3.85
CA THR A 46 2.72 8.43 -2.43
C THR A 46 3.96 8.02 -1.64
N PHE A 47 4.85 7.19 -2.22
CA PHE A 47 6.11 6.79 -1.59
C PHE A 47 7.07 7.99 -1.36
N MET A 48 7.08 8.96 -2.28
CA MET A 48 7.91 10.17 -2.14
C MET A 48 7.31 11.12 -1.10
N ALA A 49 5.98 11.25 -1.07
CA ALA A 49 5.28 12.02 -0.05
C ALA A 49 5.51 11.43 1.35
N ALA A 50 5.50 10.11 1.48
CA ALA A 50 5.79 9.39 2.72
C ALA A 50 7.16 9.77 3.26
N THR A 51 8.19 9.70 2.40
CA THR A 51 9.56 10.11 2.73
C THR A 51 9.63 11.58 3.13
N ARG A 52 8.98 12.48 2.38
CA ARG A 52 8.98 13.93 2.63
C ARG A 52 8.30 14.31 3.95
N LEU A 53 7.24 13.60 4.32
CA LEU A 53 6.44 13.87 5.51
C LEU A 53 6.93 13.10 6.74
N GLY A 54 7.86 12.15 6.58
CA GLY A 54 8.31 11.27 7.67
C GLY A 54 7.20 10.34 8.16
N MET A 55 6.34 9.87 7.25
CA MET A 55 5.20 8.98 7.52
C MET A 55 5.33 7.72 6.66
N SER A 56 4.62 6.64 7.00
CA SER A 56 4.53 5.47 6.12
C SER A 56 3.67 5.78 4.89
N GLU A 57 3.87 5.02 3.82
CA GLU A 57 3.08 5.19 2.60
C GLU A 57 1.58 4.89 2.84
N ALA A 58 1.25 3.97 3.74
CA ALA A 58 -0.13 3.67 4.11
C ALA A 58 -0.84 4.88 4.76
N ILE A 59 -0.12 5.64 5.58
CA ILE A 59 -0.66 6.88 6.17
C ILE A 59 -0.95 7.92 5.08
N VAL A 60 -0.04 8.09 4.12
CA VAL A 60 -0.27 8.99 2.98
C VAL A 60 -1.47 8.53 2.16
N ALA A 61 -1.52 7.25 1.79
CA ALA A 61 -2.59 6.71 0.96
C ALA A 61 -3.97 6.77 1.67
N SER A 62 -4.03 6.46 2.96
CA SER A 62 -5.28 6.54 3.74
C SER A 62 -5.80 7.96 3.92
N ALA A 63 -4.92 8.96 4.08
CA ALA A 63 -5.30 10.36 4.19
C ALA A 63 -5.99 10.93 2.92
N LEU A 64 -5.69 10.31 1.78
CA LEU A 64 -6.21 10.64 0.45
C LEU A 64 -7.42 9.79 0.03
N ALA A 65 -7.97 8.98 0.95
CA ALA A 65 -9.10 8.10 0.66
C ALA A 65 -10.30 8.87 0.12
N GLY A 66 -10.90 8.32 -0.94
CA GLY A 66 -12.01 8.93 -1.66
C GLY A 66 -11.72 8.98 -3.16
N LYS A 67 -11.38 10.16 -3.66
CA LYS A 67 -11.21 10.37 -5.11
C LYS A 67 -9.82 9.95 -5.59
N GLU A 68 -8.77 10.27 -4.84
CA GLU A 68 -7.38 10.02 -5.19
C GLU A 68 -6.95 8.60 -4.84
N THR A 69 -7.48 8.03 -3.76
CA THR A 69 -7.17 6.65 -3.37
C THR A 69 -8.40 5.87 -2.92
N VAL A 70 -8.34 4.55 -3.10
CA VAL A 70 -9.26 3.60 -2.46
C VAL A 70 -8.50 2.38 -1.99
N GLY A 71 -8.80 1.89 -0.79
CA GLY A 71 -7.97 0.88 -0.12
C GLY A 71 -8.74 -0.25 0.54
N THR A 72 -8.09 -1.40 0.58
CA THR A 72 -8.51 -2.63 1.25
C THR A 72 -7.37 -3.18 2.11
N SER A 73 -7.69 -4.07 3.05
CA SER A 73 -6.67 -4.85 3.75
C SER A 73 -6.01 -5.89 2.84
N GLY A 74 -4.86 -6.44 3.27
CA GLY A 74 -4.17 -7.52 2.56
C GLY A 74 -5.00 -8.78 2.33
N ALA A 75 -6.10 -8.98 3.08
CA ALA A 75 -7.05 -10.08 2.83
C ALA A 75 -7.66 -10.04 1.42
N GLY A 76 -7.74 -8.85 0.81
CA GLY A 76 -8.24 -8.67 -0.56
C GLY A 76 -7.23 -8.98 -1.67
N PHE A 77 -6.03 -9.47 -1.34
CA PHE A 77 -4.95 -9.67 -2.31
C PHE A 77 -5.38 -10.49 -3.53
N THR A 78 -6.07 -11.62 -3.32
CA THR A 78 -6.39 -12.55 -4.41
C THR A 78 -7.30 -11.90 -5.44
N GLU A 79 -8.36 -11.23 -4.98
CA GLU A 79 -9.34 -10.53 -5.80
C GLU A 79 -8.71 -9.33 -6.51
N VAL A 80 -7.85 -8.58 -5.80
CA VAL A 80 -7.15 -7.44 -6.41
C VAL A 80 -6.18 -7.93 -7.48
N TRP A 81 -5.33 -8.92 -7.19
CA TRP A 81 -4.36 -9.44 -8.17
C TRP A 81 -5.06 -9.95 -9.43
N ALA A 82 -6.13 -10.74 -9.27
CA ALA A 82 -6.93 -11.22 -10.39
C ALA A 82 -7.53 -10.07 -11.22
N SER A 83 -7.89 -8.93 -10.61
CA SER A 83 -8.39 -7.77 -11.35
C SER A 83 -7.31 -7.03 -12.16
N LEU A 84 -6.04 -7.20 -11.81
CA LEU A 84 -4.90 -6.64 -12.55
C LEU A 84 -4.60 -7.47 -13.81
N GLU A 85 -4.98 -8.75 -13.81
CA GLU A 85 -4.92 -9.60 -15.00
C GLU A 85 -5.81 -8.99 -16.10
N GLY A 86 -5.21 -8.64 -17.23
CA GLY A 86 -5.92 -8.01 -18.35
C GLY A 86 -5.78 -6.49 -18.46
N TRP A 87 -4.95 -5.86 -17.62
CA TRP A 87 -4.53 -4.46 -17.84
C TRP A 87 -3.68 -4.26 -19.11
N GLY A 88 -3.24 -5.35 -19.76
CA GLY A 88 -2.23 -5.29 -20.82
C GLY A 88 -0.84 -5.03 -20.22
N SER A 89 0.02 -4.29 -20.91
CA SER A 89 1.35 -3.96 -20.39
C SER A 89 1.26 -2.92 -19.28
N VAL A 90 1.92 -3.20 -18.16
CA VAL A 90 2.04 -2.36 -16.97
C VAL A 90 3.52 -2.14 -16.62
N THR A 91 3.78 -1.28 -15.63
CA THR A 91 5.07 -1.16 -14.96
C THR A 91 4.92 -1.63 -13.52
N VAL A 92 5.65 -2.68 -13.15
CA VAL A 92 5.82 -3.04 -11.74
C VAL A 92 7.02 -2.28 -11.20
N ALA A 93 6.82 -1.49 -10.15
CA ALA A 93 7.86 -0.72 -9.50
C ALA A 93 8.17 -1.28 -8.10
N ILE A 94 9.46 -1.45 -7.80
CA ILE A 94 9.97 -1.93 -6.51
C ILE A 94 11.03 -0.95 -6.04
N ILE A 95 10.90 -0.46 -4.80
CA ILE A 95 11.88 0.45 -4.20
C ILE A 95 12.70 -0.31 -3.17
N LYS A 96 14.02 -0.33 -3.34
CA LYS A 96 14.92 -1.02 -2.41
C LYS A 96 16.25 -0.30 -2.30
N GLY A 97 16.63 0.06 -1.08
CA GLY A 97 17.89 0.76 -0.81
C GLY A 97 18.02 2.10 -1.54
N GLY A 98 16.90 2.80 -1.74
CA GLY A 98 16.83 4.06 -2.50
C GLY A 98 16.86 3.89 -4.03
N GLN A 99 16.95 2.66 -4.53
CA GLN A 99 16.87 2.36 -5.96
C GLN A 99 15.44 2.03 -6.35
N VAL A 100 15.03 2.43 -7.57
CA VAL A 100 13.78 2.04 -8.19
C VAL A 100 14.08 0.98 -9.25
N PHE A 101 13.43 -0.17 -9.13
CA PHE A 101 13.48 -1.24 -10.11
C PHE A 101 12.14 -1.32 -10.82
N GLU A 102 12.17 -1.27 -12.15
CA GLU A 102 10.98 -1.33 -12.98
C GLU A 102 10.99 -2.59 -13.85
N VAL A 103 9.87 -3.30 -13.86
CA VAL A 103 9.65 -4.45 -14.75
C VAL A 103 8.44 -4.14 -15.61
N HIS A 104 8.65 -4.06 -16.91
CA HIS A 104 7.59 -3.80 -17.88
C HIS A 104 7.06 -5.10 -18.48
N GLY A 105 5.74 -5.20 -18.59
CA GLY A 105 5.06 -6.34 -19.18
C GLY A 105 3.66 -6.54 -18.60
N PRO A 106 2.90 -7.55 -19.04
CA PRO A 106 1.64 -7.90 -18.42
C PRO A 106 1.79 -8.41 -16.98
N VAL A 107 0.73 -8.26 -16.20
CA VAL A 107 0.59 -8.97 -14.92
C VAL A 107 0.35 -10.44 -15.21
N LEU A 108 1.24 -11.30 -14.69
CA LEU A 108 1.12 -12.74 -14.85
C LEU A 108 0.12 -13.30 -13.84
N ALA A 109 -0.70 -14.25 -14.30
CA ALA A 109 -1.57 -15.01 -13.43
C ALA A 109 -0.76 -15.80 -12.40
N GLY A 110 -1.40 -16.22 -11.32
CA GLY A 110 -0.75 -17.04 -10.31
C GLY A 110 -1.72 -17.88 -9.49
N ALA A 111 -1.17 -18.68 -8.58
CA ALA A 111 -1.94 -19.53 -7.69
C ALA A 111 -1.27 -19.64 -6.31
N PRO A 112 -2.07 -19.84 -5.23
CA PRO A 112 -1.51 -20.17 -3.92
C PRO A 112 -0.65 -21.43 -3.97
N SER A 113 0.50 -21.37 -3.30
CA SER A 113 1.41 -22.50 -3.14
C SER A 113 0.80 -23.56 -2.23
N THR A 114 0.99 -24.83 -2.58
CA THR A 114 0.62 -25.97 -1.71
C THR A 114 1.70 -26.32 -0.69
N LYS A 115 2.85 -25.64 -0.72
CA LYS A 115 4.06 -25.98 0.07
C LYS A 115 4.60 -24.81 0.92
N SER A 116 4.10 -23.60 0.70
CA SER A 116 4.55 -22.38 1.39
C SER A 116 3.39 -21.38 1.47
N GLN A 117 3.59 -20.26 2.17
CA GLN A 117 2.64 -19.14 2.19
C GLN A 117 2.76 -18.23 0.95
N SER A 118 3.36 -18.73 -0.13
CA SER A 118 3.59 -17.96 -1.35
C SER A 118 2.38 -18.00 -2.28
N PHE A 119 2.19 -16.93 -3.03
CA PHE A 119 1.41 -16.92 -4.26
C PHE A 119 2.38 -16.98 -5.44
N ASN A 120 2.32 -18.05 -6.22
CA ASN A 120 3.30 -18.33 -7.27
C ASN A 120 2.79 -17.76 -8.58
N LEU A 121 3.52 -16.80 -9.14
CA LEU A 121 3.26 -16.30 -10.48
C LEU A 121 3.69 -17.34 -11.51
N GLN A 122 3.02 -17.35 -12.66
CA GLN A 122 3.41 -18.23 -13.76
C GLN A 122 4.90 -18.02 -14.10
N PRO A 123 5.69 -19.11 -14.21
CA PRO A 123 7.14 -19.03 -14.36
C PRO A 123 7.58 -18.62 -15.78
N GLU A 124 6.70 -18.76 -16.76
CA GLU A 124 6.96 -18.47 -18.17
C GLU A 124 6.14 -17.25 -18.60
N GLY A 125 6.78 -16.28 -19.25
CA GLY A 125 6.13 -15.07 -19.75
C GLY A 125 7.03 -13.85 -19.71
N VAL A 126 6.57 -12.79 -20.36
CA VAL A 126 7.17 -11.44 -20.26
C VAL A 126 6.49 -10.72 -19.12
N GLY A 127 7.24 -10.16 -18.16
CA GLY A 127 6.69 -9.46 -17.00
C GLY A 127 7.32 -9.92 -15.68
N LEU A 128 6.69 -9.54 -14.56
CA LEU A 128 7.14 -9.94 -13.22
C LEU A 128 6.82 -11.42 -12.98
N GLY A 129 7.86 -12.26 -12.85
CA GLY A 129 7.76 -13.61 -12.31
C GLY A 129 8.11 -13.67 -10.81
N GLY A 130 7.85 -14.82 -10.19
CA GLY A 130 8.34 -15.12 -8.84
C GLY A 130 7.25 -15.56 -7.85
N HIS A 131 7.54 -15.32 -6.57
CA HIS A 131 6.74 -15.81 -5.44
C HIS A 131 6.36 -14.64 -4.53
N LEU A 132 5.09 -14.23 -4.58
CA LEU A 132 4.56 -13.16 -3.75
C LEU A 132 4.18 -13.70 -2.37
N ARG A 133 4.09 -12.83 -1.37
CA ARG A 133 3.76 -13.19 0.03
C ARG A 133 2.52 -12.42 0.50
N PRO A 134 1.30 -12.85 0.13
CA PRO A 134 0.07 -12.16 0.51
C PRO A 134 -0.08 -12.03 2.03
N ASP A 135 0.45 -12.99 2.79
CA ASP A 135 0.45 -12.99 4.26
C ASP A 135 1.30 -11.86 4.89
N LYS A 136 2.07 -11.12 4.08
CA LYS A 136 2.89 -9.98 4.51
C LYS A 136 2.31 -8.63 4.10
N ILE A 137 1.18 -8.62 3.41
CA ILE A 137 0.52 -7.40 2.96
C ILE A 137 -0.41 -6.91 4.07
N GLY A 138 -0.18 -5.70 4.55
CA GLY A 138 -1.05 -5.02 5.51
C GLY A 138 -2.18 -4.28 4.80
N ALA A 139 -1.85 -3.55 3.73
CA ALA A 139 -2.78 -2.71 2.98
C ALA A 139 -2.53 -2.75 1.48
N ILE A 140 -3.58 -2.49 0.72
CA ILE A 140 -3.55 -2.35 -0.73
C ILE A 140 -4.32 -1.11 -1.10
N TYR A 141 -3.74 -0.23 -1.91
CA TYR A 141 -4.39 1.00 -2.36
C TYR A 141 -4.30 1.16 -3.87
N ALA A 142 -5.43 1.42 -4.52
CA ALA A 142 -5.42 2.03 -5.84
C ALA A 142 -5.18 3.54 -5.70
N ILE A 143 -4.32 4.09 -6.56
CA ILE A 143 -3.88 5.48 -6.58
C ILE A 143 -4.23 6.09 -7.94
N ASP A 144 -4.84 7.28 -7.95
CA ASP A 144 -5.12 8.11 -9.13
C ASP A 144 -4.78 9.57 -8.81
N ILE A 145 -3.56 9.97 -9.17
CA ILE A 145 -3.04 11.32 -8.93
C ILE A 145 -2.35 11.86 -10.18
N VAL A 146 -2.06 13.16 -10.19
CA VAL A 146 -1.29 13.81 -11.25
C VAL A 146 0.04 14.29 -10.68
N SER A 147 1.13 13.65 -11.09
CA SER A 147 2.49 14.02 -10.72
C SER A 147 3.11 14.99 -11.72
N ALA A 148 4.33 15.44 -11.43
CA ALA A 148 5.08 16.30 -12.35
C ALA A 148 5.46 15.58 -13.66
N GLN A 149 5.46 14.24 -13.64
CA GLN A 149 5.78 13.37 -14.77
C GLN A 149 4.52 12.92 -15.53
N GLY A 150 3.32 13.25 -15.02
CA GLY A 150 2.04 12.91 -15.63
C GLY A 150 1.10 12.15 -14.68
N PRO A 151 0.02 11.55 -15.20
CA PRO A 151 -0.88 10.74 -14.38
C PRO A 151 -0.17 9.53 -13.78
N VAL A 152 -0.35 9.31 -12.49
CA VAL A 152 0.09 8.10 -11.78
C VAL A 152 -1.15 7.32 -11.40
N ARG A 153 -1.37 6.20 -12.10
CA ARG A 153 -2.52 5.31 -11.91
C ARG A 153 -2.05 3.90 -11.69
N GLY A 154 -2.41 3.30 -10.57
CA GLY A 154 -1.95 1.95 -10.24
C GLY A 154 -2.42 1.46 -8.90
N VAL A 155 -1.85 0.35 -8.47
CA VAL A 155 -2.11 -0.28 -7.17
C VAL A 155 -0.80 -0.47 -6.44
N THR A 156 -0.70 0.08 -5.23
CA THR A 156 0.45 -0.12 -4.33
C THR A 156 0.09 -1.16 -3.26
N PHE A 157 1.05 -2.04 -2.97
CA PHE A 157 0.94 -3.11 -1.97
C PHE A 157 1.90 -2.80 -0.83
N LEU A 158 1.35 -2.65 0.37
CA LEU A 158 2.05 -2.16 1.54
C LEU A 158 2.12 -3.24 2.61
N ASP A 159 3.21 -3.30 3.35
CA ASP A 159 3.39 -4.25 4.43
C ASP A 159 2.57 -3.88 5.69
N ALA A 160 2.70 -4.68 6.75
CA ALA A 160 2.02 -4.45 8.02
C ALA A 160 2.51 -3.19 8.77
N ALA A 161 3.66 -2.63 8.41
CA ALA A 161 4.15 -1.34 8.92
C ALA A 161 3.70 -0.16 8.05
N GLY A 162 3.10 -0.44 6.88
CA GLY A 162 2.64 0.55 5.91
C GLY A 162 3.69 0.98 4.91
N GLU A 163 4.81 0.25 4.83
CA GLU A 163 5.90 0.51 3.88
C GLU A 163 5.62 -0.17 2.54
N GLY A 164 6.09 0.45 1.44
CA GLY A 164 5.90 -0.07 0.09
C GLY A 164 6.66 -1.38 -0.14
N ILE A 165 5.93 -2.44 -0.54
CA ILE A 165 6.53 -3.70 -0.99
C ILE A 165 6.81 -3.62 -2.49
N PHE A 166 5.79 -3.28 -3.27
CA PHE A 166 5.83 -3.01 -4.71
C PHE A 166 4.52 -2.33 -5.14
N GLY A 167 4.51 -1.77 -6.35
CA GLY A 167 3.28 -1.30 -6.98
C GLY A 167 3.18 -1.73 -8.45
N VAL A 168 1.94 -1.77 -8.95
CA VAL A 168 1.60 -2.10 -10.34
C VAL A 168 0.90 -0.89 -10.95
N TYR A 169 1.55 -0.24 -11.91
CA TYR A 169 1.09 1.02 -12.48
C TYR A 169 0.82 0.90 -13.97
N LEU A 170 -0.17 1.65 -14.45
CA LEU A 170 -0.26 1.95 -15.88
C LEU A 170 1.03 2.65 -16.34
N PRO A 171 1.46 2.45 -17.59
CA PRO A 171 2.73 2.98 -18.07
C PRO A 171 2.84 4.50 -17.88
N GLU A 172 3.96 4.95 -17.33
CA GLU A 172 4.28 6.37 -17.22
C GLU A 172 4.68 6.96 -18.59
N GLY A 173 4.55 8.27 -18.75
CA GLY A 173 5.03 8.99 -19.93
C GLY A 173 4.19 8.83 -21.20
N ALA A 174 3.08 8.09 -21.16
CA ALA A 174 2.08 8.02 -22.22
C ALA A 174 0.67 8.01 -21.62
N GLU A 175 -0.30 8.59 -22.33
CA GLU A 175 -1.70 8.48 -21.92
C GLU A 175 -2.16 7.02 -22.01
N PRO A 176 -2.71 6.43 -20.93
CA PRO A 176 -3.22 5.08 -20.99
C PRO A 176 -4.36 4.95 -22.00
N SER A 177 -4.46 3.78 -22.64
CA SER A 177 -5.57 3.50 -23.54
C SER A 177 -6.92 3.53 -22.80
N PRO A 178 -8.05 3.79 -23.50
CA PRO A 178 -9.37 3.73 -22.89
C PRO A 178 -9.68 2.39 -22.20
N GLU A 179 -9.17 1.28 -22.74
CA GLU A 179 -9.34 -0.04 -22.11
C GLU A 179 -8.52 -0.14 -20.81
N GLN A 180 -7.27 0.35 -20.78
CA GLN A 180 -6.48 0.41 -19.55
C GLN A 180 -7.15 1.26 -18.46
N LEU A 181 -7.70 2.42 -18.82
CA LEU A 181 -8.44 3.26 -17.88
C LEU A 181 -9.69 2.55 -17.35
N LYS A 182 -10.44 1.88 -18.24
CA LYS A 182 -11.61 1.08 -17.84
C LYS A 182 -11.22 -0.05 -16.89
N ARG A 183 -10.11 -0.75 -17.14
CA ARG A 183 -9.60 -1.83 -16.28
C ARG A 183 -9.15 -1.30 -14.92
N PHE A 184 -8.47 -0.16 -14.89
CA PHE A 184 -8.10 0.50 -13.65
C PHE A 184 -9.33 0.86 -12.79
N GLU A 185 -10.37 1.44 -13.39
CA GLU A 185 -11.61 1.76 -12.68
C GLU A 185 -12.35 0.50 -12.20
N GLN A 186 -12.31 -0.59 -12.98
CA GLN A 186 -12.81 -1.90 -12.51
C GLN A 186 -12.04 -2.42 -11.29
N THR A 187 -10.71 -2.31 -11.27
CA THR A 187 -9.89 -2.67 -10.11
C THR A 187 -10.21 -1.79 -8.89
N ARG A 188 -10.41 -0.48 -9.08
CA ARG A 188 -10.85 0.41 -7.99
C ARG A 188 -12.21 -0.02 -7.42
N ALA A 189 -13.14 -0.41 -8.28
CA ALA A 189 -14.44 -0.93 -7.85
C ALA A 189 -14.31 -2.24 -7.07
N VAL A 190 -13.44 -3.16 -7.51
CA VAL A 190 -13.10 -4.38 -6.76
C VAL A 190 -12.57 -4.01 -5.37
N ILE A 191 -11.55 -3.16 -5.28
CA ILE A 191 -10.97 -2.72 -3.99
C ILE A 191 -12.04 -2.08 -3.09
N SER A 192 -12.90 -1.24 -3.65
CA SER A 192 -13.99 -0.56 -2.92
C SER A 192 -15.03 -1.52 -2.35
N SER A 193 -15.22 -2.70 -2.97
CA SER A 193 -16.19 -3.71 -2.55
C SER A 193 -15.66 -4.62 -1.44
N LEU A 194 -14.35 -4.59 -1.17
CA LEU A 194 -13.68 -5.43 -0.19
C LEU A 194 -13.64 -4.76 1.20
N ALA A 195 -13.22 -5.52 2.21
CA ALA A 195 -13.09 -5.02 3.58
C ALA A 195 -12.05 -3.89 3.65
N ARG A 196 -12.52 -2.70 4.01
CA ARG A 196 -11.67 -1.51 4.16
C ARG A 196 -10.58 -1.74 5.20
N VAL A 197 -9.39 -1.20 4.92
CA VAL A 197 -8.27 -1.18 5.86
C VAL A 197 -8.44 -0.11 6.95
N CYS A 198 -9.10 1.00 6.61
CA CYS A 198 -9.35 2.13 7.51
C CYS A 198 -10.85 2.44 7.55
N ASN A 199 -11.34 2.83 8.73
CA ASN A 199 -12.74 3.18 8.97
C ASN A 199 -13.13 4.52 8.37
#